data_AF-A0A947VXX0-F1
#
_entry.id   AF-A0A947VXX0-F1
#
_cell.length_a   1.000
_cell.length_b   1.000
_cell.length_c   1.000
_cell.angle_alpha   90.00
_cell.angle_beta   90.00
_cell.angle_gamma   90.00
#
_symmetry.space_group_name_H-M   'P 1'
#
loop_
_entity.id
_entity.type
_entity.pdbx_description
1 polymer ?
#
loop_
_entity_poly.entity_id
_entity_poly.type
_entity_poly.pdbx_seq_one_letter_code
_entity_poly.pdbx_strand_id
1 'polypeptide(L)'
;MLASEESEPYVCTPYITDHMRAGWNNNYEQVYKLQVFLNEMLDTEINTDGVFTPETEAAVREFQELYSENILDPWDLDKGTGFVYLTTKRWINILKCPDIDEPMPELVPYSD
;
A
#
# COMPACT_ATOMS: atom_id res chain seq x y z
N MET A 1 34.59 -27.30 -15.05
CA MET A 1 34.27 -26.43 -13.92
C MET A 1 32.96 -25.76 -14.25
N LEU A 2 31.89 -26.12 -13.55
CA LEU A 2 30.59 -25.44 -13.67
C LEU A 2 30.60 -24.32 -12.62
N ALA A 3 30.39 -23.09 -13.05
CA ALA A 3 30.20 -21.95 -12.17
C ALA A 3 28.87 -22.14 -11.43
N SER A 4 28.89 -22.07 -10.11
CA SER A 4 27.70 -21.95 -9.29
C SER A 4 27.05 -20.59 -9.55
N GLU A 5 25.79 -20.60 -9.98
CA GLU A 5 24.92 -19.43 -9.93
C GLU A 5 24.60 -19.18 -8.45
N GLU A 6 25.36 -18.30 -7.80
CA GLU A 6 24.95 -17.76 -6.49
C GLU A 6 23.69 -16.93 -6.72
N SER A 7 22.58 -17.33 -6.10
CA SER A 7 21.36 -16.52 -6.09
C SER A 7 21.65 -15.23 -5.31
N GLU A 8 21.56 -14.08 -5.99
CA GLU A 8 21.64 -12.76 -5.38
C GLU A 8 20.74 -12.70 -4.13
N PRO A 9 21.21 -12.10 -3.02
CA PRO A 9 20.40 -12.00 -1.81
C PRO A 9 19.12 -11.22 -2.12
N TYR A 10 17.97 -11.85 -1.93
CA TYR A 10 16.68 -11.18 -2.00
C TYR A 10 16.63 -10.11 -0.89
N VAL A 11 16.75 -8.84 -1.27
CA VAL A 11 16.62 -7.72 -0.34
C VAL A 11 15.19 -7.21 -0.39
N CYS A 12 14.48 -7.45 0.71
CA CYS A 12 13.16 -6.92 0.94
C CYS A 12 13.22 -5.41 1.20
N THR A 13 12.51 -4.61 0.40
CA THR A 13 12.40 -3.16 0.60
C THR A 13 10.94 -2.72 0.54
N PRO A 14 10.56 -1.61 1.22
CA PRO A 14 9.21 -1.08 1.15
C PRO A 14 8.77 -0.82 -0.29
N TYR A 15 7.62 -1.39 -0.68
CA TYR A 15 7.05 -1.23 -2.01
C TYR A 15 6.47 0.18 -2.21
N ILE A 16 5.70 0.66 -1.22
CA ILE A 16 5.19 2.02 -1.09
C ILE A 16 5.92 2.73 0.05
N THR A 17 6.39 3.95 -0.21
CA THR A 17 7.09 4.79 0.75
C THR A 17 6.29 6.02 1.17
N ASP A 18 5.40 6.50 0.30
CA ASP A 18 4.73 7.78 0.44
C ASP A 18 3.29 7.63 0.96
N HIS A 19 2.77 8.71 1.54
CA HIS A 19 1.35 8.82 1.83
C HIS A 19 0.61 9.36 0.61
N MET A 20 -0.58 8.84 0.34
CA MET A 20 -1.36 9.21 -0.85
C MET A 20 -2.84 9.34 -0.54
N ARG A 21 -3.46 10.44 -0.97
CA ARG A 21 -4.92 10.66 -0.83
C ARG A 21 -5.49 11.48 -1.99
N ALA A 22 -6.80 11.45 -2.15
CA ALA A 22 -7.48 12.30 -3.11
C ALA A 22 -7.26 13.81 -2.82
N GLY A 23 -7.17 14.61 -3.88
CA GLY A 23 -6.99 16.07 -3.79
C GLY A 23 -5.59 16.52 -3.38
N TRP A 24 -4.62 15.61 -3.31
CA TRP A 24 -3.23 15.90 -2.97
C TRP A 24 -2.28 15.79 -4.16
N ASN A 25 -1.14 16.49 -4.08
CA ASN A 25 -0.04 16.34 -5.04
C ASN A 25 0.74 15.06 -4.72
N ASN A 26 0.16 13.92 -5.05
CA ASN A 26 0.76 12.61 -4.82
C ASN A 26 1.95 12.39 -5.78
N ASN A 27 2.95 11.62 -5.33
CA ASN A 27 4.04 11.20 -6.20
C ASN A 27 3.54 10.22 -7.26
N TYR A 28 3.76 10.54 -8.55
CA TYR A 28 3.30 9.75 -9.70
C TYR A 28 3.69 8.28 -9.62
N GLU A 29 4.96 7.98 -9.31
CA GLU A 29 5.47 6.60 -9.27
C GLU A 29 4.84 5.80 -8.12
N GLN A 30 4.57 6.45 -6.99
CA GLN A 30 3.93 5.81 -5.83
C GLN A 30 2.47 5.50 -6.11
N VAL A 31 1.76 6.39 -6.80
CA VAL A 31 0.38 6.12 -7.23
C VAL A 31 0.34 4.98 -8.24
N TYR A 32 1.26 4.96 -9.20
CA TYR A 32 1.33 3.87 -10.18
C TYR A 32 1.53 2.51 -9.49
N LYS A 33 2.48 2.43 -8.55
CA LYS A 33 2.70 1.21 -7.75
C LYS A 33 1.46 0.81 -6.97
N LEU A 34 0.79 1.77 -6.33
CA LEU A 34 -0.46 1.53 -5.61
C LEU A 34 -1.53 0.93 -6.53
N GLN A 35 -1.74 1.52 -7.71
CA GLN A 35 -2.75 1.03 -8.67
C GLN A 35 -2.45 -0.39 -9.14
N VAL A 36 -1.19 -0.70 -9.46
CA VAL A 36 -0.76 -2.07 -9.82
C VAL A 36 -1.06 -3.05 -8.68
N PHE A 37 -0.72 -2.69 -7.45
CA PHE A 37 -1.01 -3.52 -6.28
C PHE A 37 -2.51 -3.72 -6.07
N LEU A 38 -3.32 -2.67 -6.20
CA LEU A 38 -4.78 -2.77 -6.01
C LEU A 38 -5.44 -3.65 -7.07
N ASN A 39 -5.04 -3.54 -8.34
CA ASN A 39 -5.51 -4.42 -9.41
C ASN A 39 -5.21 -5.89 -9.12
N GLU A 40 -3.99 -6.20 -8.67
CA GLU A 40 -3.58 -7.56 -8.32
C GLU A 40 -4.34 -8.10 -7.09
N MET A 41 -4.52 -7.29 -6.06
CA MET A 41 -5.13 -7.73 -4.80
C MET A 41 -6.64 -7.85 -4.85
N LEU A 42 -7.31 -7.00 -5.63
CA LEU A 42 -8.77 -6.92 -5.69
C LEU A 42 -9.35 -7.52 -6.98
N ASP A 43 -8.50 -8.05 -7.87
CA ASP A 43 -8.91 -8.56 -9.20
C ASP A 43 -9.71 -7.50 -9.98
N THR A 44 -9.18 -6.27 -10.01
CA THR A 44 -9.81 -5.12 -10.67
C THR A 44 -8.95 -4.60 -11.83
N GLU A 45 -9.55 -3.72 -12.64
CA GLU A 45 -8.95 -3.16 -13.85
C GLU A 45 -8.92 -1.62 -13.79
N ILE A 46 -8.59 -1.03 -12.63
CA ILE A 46 -8.39 0.42 -12.54
C ILE A 46 -7.19 0.85 -13.38
N ASN A 47 -7.28 2.03 -13.98
CA ASN A 47 -6.20 2.57 -14.83
C ASN A 47 -4.90 2.73 -14.01
N THR A 48 -3.80 2.13 -14.47
CA THR A 48 -2.48 2.27 -13.87
C THR A 48 -1.69 3.38 -14.57
N ASP A 49 -2.04 4.63 -14.31
CA ASP A 49 -1.50 5.81 -14.99
C ASP A 49 -0.78 6.78 -14.04
N GLY A 50 -0.61 6.41 -12.76
CA GLY A 50 0.03 7.26 -11.76
C GLY A 50 -0.80 8.47 -11.32
N VAL A 51 -2.08 8.54 -11.69
CA VAL A 51 -3.01 9.61 -11.29
C VAL A 51 -3.97 9.09 -10.23
N PHE A 52 -4.01 9.73 -9.05
CA PHE A 52 -4.88 9.29 -7.96
C PHE A 52 -6.34 9.75 -8.23
N THR A 53 -7.05 8.97 -9.05
CA THR A 53 -8.45 9.22 -9.43
C THR A 53 -9.42 8.75 -8.34
N PRO A 54 -10.71 9.13 -8.41
CA PRO A 54 -11.74 8.58 -7.53
C PRO A 54 -11.85 7.04 -7.59
N GLU A 55 -11.51 6.41 -8.72
CA GLU A 55 -11.46 4.95 -8.86
C GLU A 55 -10.33 4.36 -8.01
N THR A 56 -9.16 5.02 -8.00
CA THR A 56 -8.04 4.64 -7.13
C THR A 56 -8.43 4.80 -5.66
N GLU A 57 -9.10 5.89 -5.30
CA GLU A 57 -9.60 6.12 -3.93
C GLU A 57 -10.59 5.04 -3.48
N ALA A 58 -11.54 4.68 -4.34
CA ALA A 58 -12.52 3.64 -4.07
C ALA A 58 -11.85 2.27 -3.85
N ALA A 59 -10.88 1.92 -4.70
CA ALA A 59 -10.11 0.69 -4.55
C ALA A 59 -9.28 0.68 -3.25
N VAL A 60 -8.73 1.83 -2.82
CA VAL A 60 -8.08 1.94 -1.50
C VAL A 60 -9.08 1.67 -0.37
N ARG A 61 -10.31 2.20 -0.44
CA ARG A 61 -11.34 1.94 0.59
C ARG A 61 -11.69 0.46 0.66
N GLU A 62 -11.89 -0.18 -0.48
CA GLU A 62 -12.18 -1.62 -0.55
C GLU A 62 -11.04 -2.47 0.02
N PHE A 63 -9.78 -2.14 -0.33
CA PHE A 63 -8.61 -2.80 0.26
C PHE A 63 -8.55 -2.63 1.78
N GLN A 64 -8.85 -1.44 2.29
CA GLN A 64 -8.87 -1.17 3.73
C GLN A 64 -9.94 -1.98 4.45
N GLU A 65 -11.13 -2.11 3.85
CA GLU A 65 -12.23 -2.89 4.40
C GLU A 65 -11.94 -4.39 4.35
N LEU A 66 -11.30 -4.88 3.28
CA LEU A 66 -10.86 -6.28 3.14
C LEU A 66 -9.87 -6.68 4.23
N TYR A 67 -9.00 -5.76 4.65
CA TYR A 67 -7.98 -5.98 5.69
C TYR A 67 -8.23 -5.12 6.95
N SER A 68 -9.51 -4.96 7.33
CA SER A 68 -9.94 -4.10 8.44
C SER A 68 -9.13 -4.34 9.73
N GLU A 69 -8.97 -5.61 10.12
CA GLU A 69 -8.27 -6.01 11.36
C GLU A 69 -6.85 -5.43 11.47
N ASN A 70 -6.16 -5.25 10.33
CA ASN A 70 -4.79 -4.76 10.31
C ASN A 70 -4.68 -3.28 9.95
N ILE A 71 -5.70 -2.73 9.30
CA ILE A 71 -5.66 -1.37 8.76
C ILE A 71 -6.57 -0.40 9.51
N LEU A 72 -7.83 -0.76 9.72
CA LEU A 72 -8.87 0.13 10.25
C LEU A 72 -9.06 -0.03 11.76
N ASP A 73 -9.09 -1.26 12.26
CA ASP A 73 -9.27 -1.58 13.67
C ASP A 73 -8.26 -0.87 14.60
N PRO A 74 -6.96 -0.71 14.25
CA PRO A 74 -6.03 0.05 15.09
C PRO A 74 -6.45 1.51 15.32
N TRP A 75 -7.27 2.08 14.43
CA TRP A 75 -7.75 3.46 14.50
C TRP A 75 -9.18 3.58 15.01
N ASP A 76 -9.81 2.49 15.46
CA ASP A 76 -11.24 2.43 15.82
C ASP A 76 -12.17 2.90 14.67
N LEU A 77 -11.83 2.52 13.42
CA LEU A 77 -12.62 2.86 12.22
C LEU A 77 -13.38 1.64 11.69
N ASP A 78 -14.61 1.87 11.20
CA ASP A 78 -15.48 0.85 10.63
C ASP A 78 -15.60 0.92 9.09
N LYS A 79 -15.00 1.93 8.47
CA LYS A 79 -15.09 2.18 7.02
C LYS A 79 -13.76 2.59 6.44
N GLY A 80 -13.52 2.17 5.19
CA GLY A 80 -12.37 2.58 4.42
C GLY A 80 -12.31 4.10 4.29
N THR A 81 -11.14 4.69 4.49
CA THR A 81 -10.91 6.14 4.44
C THR A 81 -10.48 6.64 3.07
N GLY A 82 -9.95 5.76 2.21
CA GLY A 82 -9.33 6.11 0.93
C GLY A 82 -7.94 6.73 1.09
N PHE A 83 -7.42 6.83 2.32
CA PHE A 83 -6.11 7.41 2.61
C PHE A 83 -5.07 6.30 2.79
N VAL A 84 -4.07 6.26 1.90
CA VAL A 84 -2.86 5.45 2.09
C VAL A 84 -1.96 6.18 3.08
N TYR A 85 -2.19 5.92 4.37
CA TYR A 85 -1.41 6.46 5.49
C TYR A 85 -0.67 5.34 6.22
N LEU A 86 -0.44 5.44 7.54
CA LEU A 86 0.47 4.57 8.28
C LEU A 86 0.12 3.09 8.18
N THR A 87 -1.07 2.67 8.62
CA THR A 87 -1.45 1.24 8.65
C THR A 87 -1.74 0.67 7.27
N THR A 88 -2.36 1.45 6.37
CA THR A 88 -2.55 1.06 4.96
C THR A 88 -1.19 0.80 4.29
N LYS A 89 -0.24 1.74 4.39
CA LYS A 89 1.10 1.62 3.79
C LYS A 89 1.87 0.45 4.38
N ARG A 90 1.84 0.30 5.71
CA ARG A 90 2.44 -0.85 6.41
C ARG A 90 1.91 -2.17 5.85
N TRP A 91 0.60 -2.30 5.73
CA TRP A 91 0.00 -3.57 5.31
C TRP A 91 0.29 -3.89 3.83
N ILE A 92 0.28 -2.89 2.95
CA ILE A 92 0.72 -3.05 1.56
C ILE A 92 2.16 -3.59 1.50
N ASN A 93 3.06 -3.03 2.30
CA ASN A 93 4.47 -3.44 2.31
C ASN A 93 4.65 -4.87 2.85
N ILE A 94 3.92 -5.26 3.90
CA ILE A 94 3.91 -6.63 4.42
C ILE A 94 3.40 -7.63 3.37
N LEU A 95 2.33 -7.28 2.64
CA LEU A 95 1.79 -8.17 1.60
C LEU A 95 2.75 -8.30 0.40
N LYS A 96 3.46 -7.22 0.04
CA LYS A 96 4.48 -7.26 -1.03
C LYS A 96 5.78 -7.92 -0.62
N CYS A 97 6.10 -7.90 0.67
CA CYS A 97 7.25 -8.58 1.21
C CYS A 97 6.98 -9.11 2.63
N PRO A 98 6.53 -10.37 2.76
CA PRO A 98 6.17 -10.95 4.07
C PRO A 98 7.33 -11.05 5.06
N ASP A 99 8.56 -11.09 4.57
CA ASP A 99 9.79 -11.11 5.39
C ASP A 99 10.21 -9.71 5.88
N ILE A 100 9.47 -8.64 5.53
CA ILE A 100 9.73 -7.30 6.04
C ILE A 100 9.38 -7.24 7.54
N ASP A 101 10.36 -6.87 8.36
CA ASP A 101 10.13 -6.60 9.79
C ASP A 101 9.59 -5.17 9.96
N GLU A 102 8.33 -4.95 9.57
CA GLU A 102 7.64 -3.66 9.70
C GLU A 102 6.72 -3.67 10.95
N PRO A 103 7.15 -3.09 12.09
CA PRO A 103 6.35 -3.05 13.30
C PRO A 103 5.10 -2.17 13.14
N MET A 104 4.12 -2.33 14.03
CA MET A 104 2.98 -1.41 14.07
C MET A 104 3.50 0.02 14.38
N PRO A 105 3.18 1.03 13.56
CA PRO A 105 3.62 2.39 13.80
C PRO A 105 2.91 3.00 15.01
N GLU A 106 3.50 4.05 15.58
CA GLU A 106 2.78 4.94 16.49
C GLU A 106 1.62 5.62 15.73
N LEU A 107 0.41 5.48 16.26
CA LEU A 107 -0.80 5.98 15.61
C LEU A 107 -0.97 7.47 15.90
N VAL A 108 -0.47 8.30 14.99
CA VAL A 108 -0.58 9.75 15.05
C VAL A 108 -1.62 10.20 14.03
N PRO A 109 -2.74 10.84 14.44
CA PRO A 109 -3.69 11.40 13.48
C PRO A 109 -3.01 12.40 12.55
N TYR A 110 -3.42 12.39 11.28
CA TYR A 110 -2.86 13.31 10.31
C TYR A 110 -3.22 14.76 10.65
N SER A 111 -2.21 15.64 10.75
CA SER A 111 -2.38 17.09 10.86
C SER A 111 -1.75 17.77 9.65
N ASP A 112 -2.52 18.60 8.93
CA ASP A 112 -2.02 19.45 7.84
C ASP A 112 -0.97 20.47 8.34
#